data_AF-A0A1L8G1F7-F1
#
_entry.id   AF-A0A1L8G1F7-F1
#
_cell.length_a   1.000
_cell.length_b   1.000
_cell.length_c   1.000
_cell.angle_alpha   90.00
_cell.angle_beta   90.00
_cell.angle_gamma   90.00
#
_symmetry.space_group_name_H-M   'P 1'
#
loop_
_entity.id
_entity.type
_entity.pdbx_description
1 polymer ?
#
loop_
_entity_poly.entity_id
_entity_poly.type
_entity_poly.pdbx_seq_one_letter_code
_entity_poly.pdbx_strand_id
1 'polypeptide(L)'
;MMSRLLQSILGVLLSAQLGILSLADQNLPNFTCIGESCYLAIWNSKKYKKAERQCSDLGGHLMAVRSSVEAEVIEVLMGKSADSVASVWIGLELKQKCMDISLPLRGFQWVTGESDTNYSNWKSNDIKCGDLCAVVHRDLFWEEALCTSKTDGYLCEIPYSASCQPIFLPQGYDITYKTPLGMADPGITFLPPETKADIPSAHLSLVCGDQGDGEMKWASDEFGAWNCMIENGGCSFICNGDTGVSKCECSQNMILSDDGRSCIPPPSSLQCIPDQSTGTCVCAEGFSPAEDGRTCQDIDDCALIPDICEQSCINTEGSFICTCFDGYEMIDGQCEDINECDIPTTICEYDCENFPGGYNCVCGEGYIVDEKNPKKCNQFCNSTICPAFCNDNFVDQCNCPEGYVLDTDEESTYLCRDIDECESRFCKDLCHNLPGNYICYCPEGFILEKDNSCSPAEGSGEGITTTTLQPFKPTPSGGDHYIQQPIMAFGICVGILSILIVFIAIICHLVRKHHMDQATLDCKNPEKGVVLQQVKTTSSVKL
;
A
#
# COMPACT_ATOMS: atom_id res chain seq x y z
N MET A 1 47.91 22.26 -40.39
CA MET A 1 46.90 23.11 -39.71
C MET A 1 45.53 22.43 -39.57
N MET A 2 45.08 21.57 -40.50
CA MET A 2 43.80 20.83 -40.35
C MET A 2 43.80 19.67 -39.32
N SER A 3 44.96 19.07 -39.01
CA SER A 3 45.02 17.97 -38.02
C SER A 3 44.89 18.44 -36.55
N ARG A 4 45.26 19.69 -36.24
CA ARG A 4 45.11 20.26 -34.89
C ARG A 4 43.69 20.76 -34.61
N LEU A 5 42.94 21.19 -35.63
CA LEU A 5 41.51 21.52 -35.46
C LEU A 5 40.66 20.27 -35.22
N LEU A 6 40.94 19.16 -35.89
CA LEU A 6 40.21 17.91 -35.66
C LEU A 6 40.42 17.35 -34.24
N GLN A 7 41.63 17.46 -33.67
CA GLN A 7 41.89 16.99 -32.30
C GLN A 7 41.24 17.87 -31.22
N SER A 8 41.08 19.17 -31.47
CA SER A 8 40.40 20.06 -30.53
C SER A 8 38.87 19.88 -30.57
N ILE A 9 38.30 19.56 -31.74
CA ILE A 9 36.86 19.29 -31.89
C ILE A 9 36.51 17.90 -31.36
N LEU A 10 37.38 16.90 -31.58
CA LEU A 10 37.19 15.54 -31.05
C LEU A 10 37.39 15.48 -29.53
N GLY A 11 38.24 16.34 -28.96
CA GLY A 11 38.41 16.49 -27.51
C GLY A 11 37.20 17.13 -26.82
N VAL A 12 36.56 18.13 -27.44
CA VAL A 12 35.34 18.78 -26.91
C VAL A 12 34.11 17.88 -27.07
N LEU A 13 34.06 17.04 -28.11
CA LEU A 13 33.00 16.03 -28.26
C LEU A 13 33.13 14.87 -27.26
N LEU A 14 34.35 14.47 -26.86
CA LEU A 14 34.54 13.43 -25.85
C LEU A 14 34.38 13.91 -24.40
N SER A 15 34.64 15.18 -24.09
CA SER A 15 34.39 15.74 -22.74
C SER A 15 32.93 16.14 -22.51
N ALA A 16 32.13 16.32 -23.57
CA ALA A 16 30.68 16.50 -23.47
C ALA A 16 29.91 15.21 -23.20
N GLN A 17 30.56 14.04 -23.23
CA GLN A 17 29.91 12.72 -23.14
C GLN A 17 30.20 11.97 -21.82
N LEU A 18 30.86 12.62 -20.86
CA LEU A 18 31.16 12.06 -19.54
C LEU A 18 30.71 12.95 -18.36
N GLY A 19 29.96 14.03 -18.62
CA GLY A 19 29.61 15.02 -17.60
C GLY A 19 28.13 15.38 -17.49
N ILE A 20 27.25 14.67 -18.18
CA ILE A 20 25.80 14.87 -18.05
C ILE A 20 25.14 13.49 -18.24
N LEU A 21 25.06 12.69 -17.17
CA LEU A 21 23.96 11.72 -17.01
C LEU A 21 22.69 12.54 -16.81
N SER A 22 22.24 13.12 -17.91
CA SER A 22 20.90 13.69 -18.07
C SER A 22 19.95 12.51 -17.99
N LEU A 23 19.23 12.40 -16.88
CA LEU A 23 18.06 11.53 -16.73
C LEU A 23 16.87 11.95 -17.62
N ALA A 24 17.10 12.71 -18.70
CA ALA A 24 16.04 13.24 -19.56
C ALA A 24 16.01 12.65 -20.99
N ASP A 25 16.62 11.48 -21.21
CA ASP A 25 16.44 10.74 -22.47
C ASP A 25 16.39 9.22 -22.26
N GLN A 26 15.31 8.75 -21.63
CA GLN A 26 14.75 7.42 -21.90
C GLN A 26 13.22 7.53 -21.92
N ASN A 27 12.59 6.97 -22.95
CA ASN A 27 11.15 6.76 -23.05
C ASN A 27 10.56 6.24 -21.72
N LEU A 28 9.81 7.07 -20.97
CA LEU A 28 9.05 6.62 -19.81
C LEU A 28 7.53 6.68 -20.10
N PRO A 29 6.89 5.55 -20.49
CA PRO A 29 5.44 5.44 -20.51
C PRO A 29 4.84 4.30 -19.65
N ASN A 30 5.62 3.63 -18.80
CA ASN A 30 5.20 2.43 -18.05
C ASN A 30 5.06 2.66 -16.53
N PHE A 31 4.48 3.79 -16.15
CA PHE A 31 4.09 4.04 -14.78
C PHE A 31 2.69 4.66 -14.72
N THR A 32 2.06 4.60 -13.56
CA THR A 32 0.80 5.26 -13.25
C THR A 32 0.76 5.58 -11.76
N CYS A 33 0.15 6.68 -11.36
CA CYS A 33 0.06 7.07 -9.96
C CYS A 33 -1.40 7.23 -9.56
N ILE A 34 -1.77 6.68 -8.41
CA ILE A 34 -3.13 6.72 -7.88
C ILE A 34 -3.02 6.98 -6.38
N GLY A 35 -3.68 8.03 -5.90
CA GLY A 35 -3.59 8.46 -4.50
C GLY A 35 -2.16 8.86 -4.13
N GLU A 36 -1.62 8.19 -3.12
CA GLU A 36 -0.31 8.50 -2.50
C GLU A 36 0.79 7.52 -2.94
N SER A 37 0.60 6.82 -4.06
CA SER A 37 1.55 5.84 -4.58
C SER A 37 1.66 5.86 -6.10
N CYS A 38 2.89 5.66 -6.59
CA CYS A 38 3.20 5.48 -8.00
C CYS A 38 3.61 4.04 -8.26
N TYR A 39 3.09 3.48 -9.33
CA TYR A 39 3.32 2.10 -9.73
C TYR A 39 4.09 2.07 -11.04
N LEU A 40 5.14 1.25 -11.11
CA LEU A 40 6.04 1.17 -12.25
C LEU A 40 6.15 -0.28 -12.74
N ALA A 41 6.11 -0.46 -14.06
CA ALA A 41 6.46 -1.74 -14.69
C ALA A 41 7.86 -1.70 -15.30
N ILE A 42 8.75 -2.54 -14.78
CA ILE A 42 10.13 -2.64 -15.24
C ILE A 42 10.34 -3.95 -15.99
N TRP A 43 10.51 -3.86 -17.30
CA TRP A 43 10.74 -4.98 -18.22
C TRP A 43 12.21 -5.40 -18.25
N ASN A 44 12.75 -5.80 -17.10
CA ASN A 44 14.12 -6.27 -16.96
C ASN A 44 14.14 -7.60 -16.22
N SER A 45 14.56 -8.65 -16.93
CA SER A 45 14.56 -10.01 -16.40
C SER A 45 15.52 -10.18 -15.22
N LYS A 46 14.96 -10.34 -14.02
CA LYS A 46 15.69 -10.47 -12.76
C LYS A 46 15.13 -11.61 -11.90
N LYS A 47 15.95 -12.04 -10.93
CA LYS A 47 15.51 -12.89 -9.83
C LYS A 47 14.79 -12.04 -8.79
N TYR A 48 13.91 -12.65 -8.01
CA TYR A 48 13.05 -11.96 -7.05
C TYR A 48 13.80 -10.98 -6.13
N LYS A 49 14.77 -11.45 -5.34
CA LYS A 49 15.54 -10.60 -4.42
C LYS A 49 16.34 -9.47 -5.09
N LYS A 50 16.68 -9.62 -6.38
CA LYS A 50 17.32 -8.53 -7.14
C LYS A 50 16.29 -7.52 -7.62
N ALA A 51 15.09 -7.95 -7.99
CA ALA A 51 13.98 -7.08 -8.34
C ALA A 51 13.52 -6.25 -7.12
N GLU A 52 13.36 -6.91 -5.97
CA GLU A 52 13.06 -6.28 -4.68
C GLU A 52 14.03 -5.14 -4.35
N ARG A 53 15.33 -5.43 -4.37
CA ARG A 53 16.35 -4.40 -4.14
C ARG A 53 16.29 -3.25 -5.13
N GLN A 54 15.97 -3.50 -6.40
CA GLN A 54 15.83 -2.42 -7.39
C GLN A 54 14.62 -1.53 -7.13
N CYS A 55 13.51 -2.07 -6.62
CA CYS A 55 12.40 -1.23 -6.18
C CYS A 55 12.76 -0.44 -4.92
N SER A 56 13.52 -1.03 -3.98
CA SER A 56 14.01 -0.32 -2.80
C SER A 56 15.00 0.80 -3.13
N ASP A 57 15.89 0.60 -4.11
CA ASP A 57 16.79 1.66 -4.59
C ASP A 57 16.01 2.84 -5.23
N LEU A 58 14.75 2.63 -5.62
CA LEU A 58 13.83 3.67 -6.12
C LEU A 58 12.98 4.30 -5.00
N GLY A 59 13.22 3.97 -3.73
CA GLY A 59 12.43 4.46 -2.61
C GLY A 59 11.10 3.75 -2.41
N GLY A 60 10.95 2.52 -2.91
CA GLY A 60 9.72 1.74 -2.79
C GLY A 60 9.96 0.26 -2.52
N HIS A 61 9.03 -0.58 -2.95
CA HIS A 61 9.14 -2.02 -2.83
C HIS A 61 8.48 -2.70 -4.03
N LEU A 62 8.62 -4.03 -4.13
CA LEU A 62 7.83 -4.77 -5.11
C LEU A 62 6.34 -4.57 -4.81
N MET A 63 5.55 -4.35 -5.85
CA MET A 63 4.14 -3.96 -5.73
C MET A 63 3.35 -4.98 -4.91
N ALA A 64 2.65 -4.51 -3.89
CA ALA A 64 1.66 -5.30 -3.18
C ALA A 64 0.28 -5.10 -3.82
N VAL A 65 -0.51 -6.17 -3.91
CA VAL A 65 -1.79 -6.17 -4.62
C VAL A 65 -2.88 -6.57 -3.63
N ARG A 66 -3.28 -5.61 -2.80
CA ARG A 66 -4.12 -5.80 -1.62
C ARG A 66 -5.61 -5.67 -1.95
N SER A 67 -5.93 -5.01 -3.05
CA SER A 67 -7.29 -4.67 -3.49
C SER A 67 -7.51 -4.90 -4.98
N SER A 68 -8.78 -4.96 -5.40
CA SER A 68 -9.14 -5.00 -6.81
C SER A 68 -8.71 -3.75 -7.58
N VAL A 69 -8.59 -2.60 -6.92
CA VAL A 69 -8.14 -1.34 -7.54
C VAL A 69 -6.65 -1.42 -7.92
N GLU A 70 -5.80 -1.97 -7.05
CA GLU A 70 -4.39 -2.21 -7.38
C GLU A 70 -4.23 -3.29 -8.46
N ALA A 71 -5.16 -4.25 -8.55
CA ALA A 71 -5.16 -5.22 -9.65
C ALA A 71 -5.47 -4.55 -11.01
N GLU A 72 -6.38 -3.58 -11.07
CA GLU A 72 -6.64 -2.78 -12.29
C GLU A 72 -5.41 -1.98 -12.72
N VAL A 73 -4.59 -1.51 -11.78
CA VAL A 73 -3.30 -0.85 -12.09
C VAL A 73 -2.37 -1.78 -12.87
N ILE A 74 -2.32 -3.05 -12.51
CA ILE A 74 -1.52 -4.06 -13.22
C ILE A 74 -1.99 -4.19 -14.66
N GLU A 75 -3.30 -4.22 -14.89
CA GLU A 75 -3.87 -4.26 -16.25
C GLU A 75 -3.44 -3.05 -17.07
N VAL A 76 -3.48 -1.85 -16.50
CA VAL A 76 -3.04 -0.60 -17.16
C VAL A 76 -1.54 -0.63 -17.48
N LEU A 77 -0.71 -1.11 -16.55
CA LEU A 77 0.74 -1.18 -16.71
C LEU A 77 1.16 -2.26 -17.71
N MET A 78 0.53 -3.42 -17.70
CA MET A 78 0.84 -4.55 -18.57
C MET A 78 0.18 -4.43 -19.96
N GLY A 79 -0.95 -3.73 -20.07
CA GLY A 79 -1.71 -3.54 -21.32
C GLY A 79 -0.97 -2.76 -22.41
N LYS A 80 0.12 -2.07 -22.06
CA LYS A 80 0.98 -1.31 -22.99
C LYS A 80 2.11 -2.12 -23.63
N SER A 81 2.27 -3.40 -23.29
CA SER A 81 3.33 -4.29 -23.81
C SER A 81 2.83 -5.19 -24.96
N ALA A 82 3.66 -5.39 -26.00
CA ALA A 82 3.32 -6.13 -27.22
C ALA A 82 3.44 -7.66 -27.06
N ASP A 83 2.31 -8.36 -27.23
CA ASP A 83 2.07 -9.75 -27.67
C ASP A 83 3.09 -10.88 -27.37
N SER A 84 3.75 -10.86 -26.22
CA SER A 84 4.40 -12.05 -25.66
C SER A 84 4.01 -12.20 -24.18
N VAL A 85 3.78 -13.44 -23.76
CA VAL A 85 3.29 -13.82 -22.43
C VAL A 85 4.22 -13.22 -21.37
N ALA A 86 3.78 -12.14 -20.74
CA ALA A 86 4.54 -11.43 -19.73
C ALA A 86 4.16 -11.94 -18.35
N SER A 87 5.10 -12.61 -17.70
CA SER A 87 5.05 -12.88 -16.26
C SER A 87 5.94 -11.86 -15.54
N VAL A 88 5.43 -11.21 -14.51
CA VAL A 88 6.17 -10.20 -13.75
C VAL A 88 6.13 -10.49 -12.26
N TRP A 89 7.21 -10.21 -11.54
CA TRP A 89 7.23 -10.34 -10.08
C TRP A 89 6.34 -9.29 -9.43
N ILE A 90 5.60 -9.72 -8.41
CA ILE A 90 4.93 -8.87 -7.42
C ILE A 90 5.54 -9.13 -6.04
N GLY A 91 5.26 -8.27 -5.07
CA GLY A 91 5.88 -8.26 -3.76
C GLY A 91 5.40 -9.35 -2.81
N LEU A 92 5.31 -10.60 -3.24
CA LEU A 92 4.76 -11.70 -2.46
C LEU A 92 5.73 -12.90 -2.38
N GLU A 93 6.11 -13.31 -1.16
CA GLU A 93 7.11 -14.36 -0.87
C GLU A 93 6.56 -15.40 0.12
N LEU A 94 6.76 -16.70 -0.14
CA LEU A 94 6.33 -17.77 0.75
C LEU A 94 7.23 -17.81 2.00
N LYS A 95 6.66 -17.58 3.18
CA LYS A 95 7.39 -17.63 4.46
C LYS A 95 7.33 -18.99 5.14
N GLN A 96 6.44 -19.85 4.68
CA GLN A 96 6.26 -21.21 5.18
C GLN A 96 6.98 -22.24 4.29
N LYS A 97 7.09 -23.49 4.78
CA LYS A 97 7.75 -24.56 4.02
C LYS A 97 6.94 -24.98 2.77
N CYS A 98 5.63 -24.89 2.86
CA CYS A 98 4.67 -25.30 1.85
C CYS A 98 3.53 -24.29 1.80
N MET A 99 2.91 -24.19 0.63
CA MET A 99 1.68 -23.42 0.46
C MET A 99 0.54 -24.02 1.29
N ASP A 100 -0.28 -23.15 1.86
CA ASP A 100 -1.52 -23.52 2.55
C ASP A 100 -2.72 -22.98 1.78
N ILE A 101 -3.32 -23.80 0.92
CA ILE A 101 -4.44 -23.38 0.07
C ILE A 101 -5.68 -22.90 0.84
N SER A 102 -5.76 -23.13 2.15
CA SER A 102 -6.84 -22.63 3.00
C SER A 102 -6.72 -21.13 3.32
N LEU A 103 -5.52 -20.55 3.16
CA LEU A 103 -5.25 -19.14 3.41
C LEU A 103 -5.37 -18.32 2.11
N PRO A 104 -5.89 -17.08 2.16
CA PRO A 104 -6.01 -16.20 0.98
C PRO A 104 -4.68 -16.00 0.22
N LEU A 105 -3.59 -15.70 0.95
CA LEU A 105 -2.24 -15.59 0.39
C LEU A 105 -1.48 -16.92 0.36
N ARG A 106 -2.10 -18.02 0.78
CA ARG A 106 -1.53 -19.37 0.74
C ARG A 106 -0.21 -19.56 1.50
N GLY A 107 -0.04 -18.85 2.61
CA GLY A 107 1.19 -18.84 3.41
C GLY A 107 2.26 -17.89 2.90
N PHE A 108 2.00 -17.18 1.80
CA PHE A 108 2.81 -16.06 1.36
C PHE A 108 2.55 -14.81 2.21
N GLN A 109 3.55 -13.94 2.29
CA GLN A 109 3.50 -12.65 2.98
C GLN A 109 3.97 -11.57 2.01
N TRP A 110 3.36 -10.39 2.08
CA TRP A 110 3.80 -9.24 1.31
C TRP A 110 5.21 -8.82 1.76
N VAL A 111 5.99 -8.23 0.86
CA VAL A 111 7.33 -7.68 1.18
C VAL A 111 7.26 -6.57 2.22
N THR A 112 6.11 -5.93 2.39
CA THR A 112 5.79 -4.94 3.42
C THR A 112 5.50 -5.55 4.79
N GLY A 113 5.32 -6.89 4.88
CA GLY A 113 5.21 -7.64 6.14
C GLY A 113 3.79 -8.04 6.51
N GLU A 114 2.77 -7.56 5.80
CA GLU A 114 1.39 -7.94 6.05
C GLU A 114 1.06 -9.30 5.41
N SER A 115 0.14 -10.04 6.03
CA SER A 115 -0.34 -11.35 5.56
C SER A 115 -1.83 -11.37 5.21
N ASP A 116 -2.52 -10.27 5.48
CA ASP A 116 -3.89 -10.03 5.06
C ASP A 116 -3.95 -9.49 3.63
N THR A 117 -5.04 -9.79 2.95
CA THR A 117 -5.37 -9.23 1.64
C THR A 117 -6.87 -9.27 1.43
N ASN A 118 -7.42 -8.24 0.79
CA ASN A 118 -8.81 -8.23 0.33
C ASN A 118 -8.93 -8.74 -1.12
N TYR A 119 -7.80 -9.01 -1.78
CA TYR A 119 -7.74 -9.49 -3.16
C TYR A 119 -6.68 -10.59 -3.32
N SER A 120 -7.05 -11.69 -3.95
CA SER A 120 -6.12 -12.71 -4.41
C SER A 120 -6.69 -13.39 -5.65
N ASN A 121 -5.85 -13.78 -6.60
CA ASN A 121 -6.31 -14.33 -7.87
C ASN A 121 -5.43 -15.49 -8.34
N TRP A 122 -5.23 -16.50 -7.51
CA TRP A 122 -4.35 -17.64 -7.82
C TRP A 122 -4.89 -18.53 -8.94
N LYS A 123 -4.01 -18.98 -9.84
CA LYS A 123 -4.36 -19.76 -11.04
C LYS A 123 -4.62 -21.25 -10.80
N SER A 124 -3.76 -21.89 -10.00
CA SER A 124 -3.85 -23.32 -9.67
C SER A 124 -4.26 -23.49 -8.21
N ASN A 125 -4.74 -24.67 -7.81
CA ASN A 125 -4.94 -25.06 -6.41
C ASN A 125 -3.95 -26.17 -5.96
N ASP A 126 -2.86 -26.35 -6.71
CA ASP A 126 -1.84 -27.33 -6.37
C ASP A 126 -1.00 -26.86 -5.18
N ILE A 127 -0.81 -27.74 -4.20
CA ILE A 127 0.10 -27.49 -3.09
C ILE A 127 1.54 -27.65 -3.59
N LYS A 128 2.30 -26.55 -3.54
CA LYS A 128 3.74 -26.55 -3.84
C LYS A 128 4.53 -26.12 -2.60
N CYS A 129 5.78 -26.56 -2.53
CA CYS A 129 6.66 -26.33 -1.39
C CYS A 129 8.04 -25.87 -1.86
N GLY A 130 8.74 -25.12 -1.00
CA GLY A 130 10.08 -24.61 -1.25
C GLY A 130 10.15 -23.08 -1.29
N ASP A 131 11.25 -22.55 -1.80
CA ASP A 131 11.49 -21.10 -1.88
C ASP A 131 10.70 -20.49 -3.05
N LEU A 132 9.42 -20.22 -2.79
CA LEU A 132 8.45 -19.76 -3.77
C LEU A 132 8.13 -18.27 -3.60
N CYS A 133 7.99 -17.59 -4.73
CA CYS A 133 7.61 -16.21 -4.88
C CYS A 133 6.46 -16.12 -5.90
N ALA A 134 5.66 -15.05 -5.89
CA ALA A 134 4.52 -14.96 -6.79
C ALA A 134 4.83 -14.11 -8.03
N VAL A 135 4.36 -14.58 -9.18
CA VAL A 135 4.28 -13.80 -10.41
C VAL A 135 2.83 -13.51 -10.74
N VAL A 136 2.58 -12.36 -11.36
CA VAL A 136 1.30 -12.04 -11.99
C VAL A 136 1.43 -12.13 -13.50
N HIS A 137 0.41 -12.69 -14.12
CA HIS A 137 0.26 -12.80 -15.56
C HIS A 137 -0.66 -11.69 -16.10
N ARG A 138 -0.69 -11.52 -17.42
CA ARG A 138 -1.53 -10.48 -18.07
C ARG A 138 -3.04 -10.67 -17.82
N ASP A 139 -3.48 -11.90 -17.60
CA ASP A 139 -4.85 -12.27 -17.22
C ASP A 139 -5.14 -12.02 -15.72
N LEU A 140 -4.23 -11.32 -15.02
CA LEU A 140 -4.25 -10.99 -13.60
C LEU A 140 -4.18 -12.20 -12.67
N PHE A 141 -4.03 -13.41 -13.20
CA PHE A 141 -3.86 -14.60 -12.37
C PHE A 141 -2.45 -14.65 -11.78
N TRP A 142 -2.38 -15.08 -10.52
CA TRP A 142 -1.14 -15.25 -9.78
C TRP A 142 -0.70 -16.70 -9.87
N GLU A 143 0.60 -16.89 -10.05
CA GLU A 143 1.21 -18.21 -10.06
C GLU A 143 2.47 -18.20 -9.22
N GLU A 144 2.68 -19.27 -8.48
CA GLU A 144 3.90 -19.50 -7.75
C GLU A 144 5.06 -19.88 -8.68
N ALA A 145 6.21 -19.26 -8.44
CA ALA A 145 7.45 -19.53 -9.15
C ALA A 145 8.61 -19.60 -8.14
N LEU A 146 9.65 -20.37 -8.46
CA LEU A 146 10.86 -20.38 -7.63
C LEU A 146 11.46 -18.96 -7.58
N CYS A 147 11.74 -18.44 -6.39
CA CYS A 147 12.32 -17.09 -6.23
C CYS A 147 13.66 -16.91 -6.99
N THR A 148 14.34 -18.03 -7.26
CA THR A 148 15.59 -18.07 -8.04
C THR A 148 15.41 -18.00 -9.55
N SER A 149 14.19 -18.19 -10.04
CA SER A 149 13.84 -18.07 -11.45
C SER A 149 13.93 -16.63 -11.92
N LYS A 150 13.89 -16.44 -13.24
CA LYS A 150 13.76 -15.13 -13.85
C LYS A 150 12.40 -15.02 -14.51
N THR A 151 11.88 -13.81 -14.52
CA THR A 151 10.63 -13.41 -15.19
C THR A 151 10.94 -12.41 -16.30
N ASP A 152 9.91 -11.93 -16.99
CA ASP A 152 10.04 -10.91 -18.04
C ASP A 152 10.25 -9.51 -17.45
N GLY A 153 9.76 -9.30 -16.22
CA GLY A 153 9.88 -8.06 -15.49
C GLY A 153 9.41 -8.15 -14.05
N TYR A 154 9.15 -6.99 -13.46
CA TYR A 154 8.64 -6.85 -12.10
C TYR A 154 7.92 -5.51 -11.95
N LEU A 155 7.01 -5.45 -10.98
CA LEU A 155 6.24 -4.25 -10.66
C LEU A 155 6.74 -3.65 -9.35
N CYS A 156 6.97 -2.34 -9.34
CA CYS A 156 7.31 -1.60 -8.12
C CYS A 156 6.16 -0.69 -7.72
N GLU A 157 5.99 -0.52 -6.42
CA GLU A 157 5.13 0.47 -5.77
C GLU A 157 6.04 1.43 -5.00
N ILE A 158 5.88 2.72 -5.25
CA ILE A 158 6.62 3.80 -4.60
C ILE A 158 5.61 4.63 -3.81
N PRO A 159 5.48 4.40 -2.49
CA PRO A 159 4.66 5.22 -1.62
C PRO A 159 5.35 6.57 -1.40
N TYR A 160 4.58 7.66 -1.38
CA TYR A 160 5.11 9.00 -1.14
C TYR A 160 4.20 9.84 -0.22
N SER A 161 3.30 9.21 0.53
CA SER A 161 2.42 9.86 1.53
C SER A 161 3.17 10.62 2.63
N ALA A 162 4.46 10.32 2.85
CA ALA A 162 5.33 11.04 3.78
C ALA A 162 6.37 11.93 3.08
N SER A 163 6.20 12.20 1.77
CA SER A 163 7.10 13.05 0.99
C SER A 163 6.69 14.53 1.04
N CYS A 164 7.28 15.39 0.20
CA CYS A 164 7.00 16.82 0.26
C CYS A 164 5.65 17.17 -0.37
N GLN A 165 4.92 18.09 0.25
CA GLN A 165 3.69 18.65 -0.30
C GLN A 165 3.97 19.55 -1.53
N PRO A 166 3.02 19.70 -2.47
CA PRO A 166 3.07 20.77 -3.47
C PRO A 166 3.19 22.14 -2.81
N ILE A 167 4.05 22.99 -3.36
CA ILE A 167 4.24 24.36 -2.91
C ILE A 167 3.06 25.22 -3.39
N PHE A 168 2.41 25.91 -2.44
CA PHE A 168 1.32 26.85 -2.72
C PHE A 168 1.81 28.30 -2.61
N LEU A 169 1.69 29.06 -3.69
CA LEU A 169 2.10 30.47 -3.74
C LEU A 169 0.94 31.42 -4.08
N PRO A 170 0.98 32.69 -3.63
CA PRO A 170 0.05 33.73 -4.07
C PRO A 170 0.09 33.96 -5.59
N GLN A 171 -0.99 34.55 -6.16
CA GLN A 171 -1.11 34.78 -7.60
C GLN A 171 0.10 35.53 -8.19
N GLY A 172 0.73 34.95 -9.23
CA GLY A 172 1.85 35.55 -9.99
C GLY A 172 3.16 34.75 -10.01
N TYR A 173 3.24 33.64 -9.25
CA TYR A 173 4.36 32.71 -9.29
C TYR A 173 3.93 31.42 -9.98
N ASP A 174 4.54 31.14 -11.14
CA ASP A 174 4.40 29.84 -11.80
C ASP A 174 5.44 28.88 -11.24
N ILE A 175 5.02 27.66 -10.92
CA ILE A 175 5.90 26.59 -10.43
C ILE A 175 5.88 25.46 -11.45
N THR A 176 7.06 25.00 -11.85
CA THR A 176 7.22 23.82 -12.70
C THR A 176 7.85 22.70 -11.90
N TYR A 177 7.09 21.63 -11.67
CA TYR A 177 7.61 20.42 -11.07
C TYR A 177 8.24 19.52 -12.12
N LYS A 178 9.40 18.97 -11.79
CA LYS A 178 10.10 17.92 -12.52
C LYS A 178 10.33 16.77 -11.56
N THR A 179 9.48 15.76 -11.61
CA THR A 179 9.66 14.55 -10.78
C THR A 179 10.67 13.59 -11.44
N PRO A 180 11.32 12.69 -10.68
CA PRO A 180 12.13 11.61 -11.25
C PRO A 180 11.34 10.68 -12.18
N LEU A 181 10.01 10.69 -12.04
CA LEU A 181 9.07 9.94 -12.86
C LEU A 181 8.60 10.72 -14.11
N GLY A 182 9.05 11.96 -14.31
CA GLY A 182 8.70 12.78 -15.48
C GLY A 182 7.29 13.39 -15.43
N MET A 183 6.74 13.57 -14.23
CA MET A 183 5.40 14.13 -14.02
C MET A 183 5.43 15.66 -13.89
N ALA A 184 4.35 16.31 -14.35
CA ALA A 184 4.05 17.72 -14.11
C ALA A 184 2.60 17.83 -13.60
N ASP A 185 2.39 18.53 -12.48
CA ASP A 185 1.22 18.34 -11.60
C ASP A 185 0.04 19.30 -11.87
N PRO A 186 -1.22 18.80 -11.73
CA PRO A 186 -2.26 19.60 -11.08
C PRO A 186 -3.19 18.87 -10.08
N GLY A 187 -2.87 17.66 -9.58
CA GLY A 187 -3.81 16.86 -8.77
C GLY A 187 -3.20 15.89 -7.74
N ILE A 188 -1.92 16.02 -7.40
CA ILE A 188 -1.25 15.12 -6.45
C ILE A 188 -1.07 15.84 -5.11
N THR A 189 -1.39 15.16 -4.00
CA THR A 189 -1.24 15.70 -2.65
C THR A 189 0.18 15.66 -2.12
N PHE A 190 1.02 14.73 -2.59
CA PHE A 190 2.40 14.58 -2.16
C PHE A 190 3.30 14.31 -3.37
N LEU A 191 4.50 14.89 -3.42
CA LEU A 191 5.42 14.74 -4.54
C LEU A 191 6.52 13.72 -4.19
N PRO A 192 6.87 12.79 -5.12
CA PRO A 192 7.90 11.79 -4.86
C PRO A 192 9.24 12.39 -4.41
N PRO A 193 10.07 11.64 -3.66
CA PRO A 193 11.45 12.02 -3.36
C PRO A 193 12.21 12.42 -4.63
N GLU A 194 13.19 13.32 -4.51
CA GLU A 194 14.00 13.88 -5.59
C GLU A 194 13.22 14.73 -6.62
N THR A 195 11.94 15.05 -6.35
CA THR A 195 11.19 16.00 -7.17
C THR A 195 11.85 17.37 -7.13
N LYS A 196 12.04 17.97 -8.29
CA LYS A 196 12.57 19.33 -8.42
C LYS A 196 11.46 20.32 -8.71
N ALA A 197 11.29 21.33 -7.87
CA ALA A 197 10.40 22.45 -8.11
C ALA A 197 11.19 23.65 -8.63
N ASP A 198 10.87 24.12 -9.82
CA ASP A 198 11.45 25.30 -10.43
C ASP A 198 10.46 26.46 -10.35
N ILE A 199 10.87 27.58 -9.76
CA ILE A 199 10.02 28.76 -9.55
C ILE A 199 10.71 29.95 -10.23
N PRO A 200 10.51 30.14 -11.55
CA PRO A 200 11.26 31.12 -12.33
C PRO A 200 11.11 32.56 -11.81
N SER A 201 9.91 32.94 -11.37
CA SER A 201 9.63 34.27 -10.80
C SER A 201 10.42 34.58 -9.52
N ALA A 202 10.91 33.54 -8.83
CA ALA A 202 11.73 33.65 -7.62
C ALA A 202 13.20 33.28 -7.86
N HIS A 203 13.60 32.94 -9.09
CA HIS A 203 14.93 32.42 -9.43
C HIS A 203 15.38 31.24 -8.54
N LEU A 204 14.44 30.35 -8.22
CA LEU A 204 14.63 29.35 -7.19
C LEU A 204 14.41 27.95 -7.75
N SER A 205 15.31 27.03 -7.40
CA SER A 205 15.17 25.59 -7.68
C SER A 205 15.29 24.80 -6.39
N LEU A 206 14.27 23.99 -6.10
CA LEU A 206 14.16 23.20 -4.87
C LEU A 206 14.14 21.73 -5.20
N VAL A 207 14.60 20.90 -4.28
CA VAL A 207 14.59 19.45 -4.34
C VAL A 207 13.88 18.92 -3.10
N CYS A 208 12.90 18.03 -3.30
CA CYS A 208 12.25 17.31 -2.21
C CYS A 208 13.15 16.15 -1.75
N GLY A 209 13.57 16.13 -0.50
CA GLY A 209 14.46 15.08 0.01
C GLY A 209 14.55 15.07 1.54
N ASP A 210 15.05 13.94 2.08
CA ASP A 210 15.35 13.77 3.50
C ASP A 210 16.51 14.69 3.91
N GLN A 211 16.32 15.47 4.96
CA GLN A 211 17.32 16.41 5.48
C GLN A 211 18.17 15.83 6.62
N GLY A 212 18.04 14.52 6.90
CA GLY A 212 18.81 13.80 7.92
C GLY A 212 18.10 13.67 9.26
N ASP A 213 16.91 14.25 9.41
CA ASP A 213 15.98 14.07 10.53
C ASP A 213 14.92 12.98 10.23
N GLY A 214 14.94 12.40 9.04
CA GLY A 214 13.95 11.42 8.58
C GLY A 214 12.68 12.04 8.02
N GLU A 215 12.58 13.38 7.98
CA GLU A 215 11.45 14.09 7.38
C GLU A 215 11.78 14.56 5.96
N MET A 216 10.81 14.40 5.06
CA MET A 216 10.93 14.83 3.67
C MET A 216 10.58 16.32 3.55
N LYS A 217 11.57 17.14 3.24
CA LYS A 217 11.41 18.60 3.14
C LYS A 217 11.92 19.13 1.82
N TRP A 218 11.41 20.30 1.43
CA TRP A 218 11.98 21.05 0.31
C TRP A 218 13.28 21.71 0.73
N ALA A 219 14.35 21.40 0.01
CA ALA A 219 15.66 22.00 0.20
C ALA A 219 16.17 22.62 -1.10
N SER A 220 17.17 23.49 -0.98
CA SER A 220 17.86 24.09 -2.13
C SER A 220 19.35 24.02 -1.87
N ASP A 221 20.14 23.95 -2.94
CA ASP A 221 21.60 23.92 -2.92
C ASP A 221 22.25 25.30 -2.71
N GLU A 222 21.45 26.37 -2.62
CA GLU A 222 21.92 27.73 -2.39
C GLU A 222 22.08 28.02 -0.89
N PHE A 223 23.20 28.65 -0.52
CA PHE A 223 23.45 29.07 0.86
C PHE A 223 22.48 30.18 1.31
N GLY A 224 21.95 30.07 2.53
CA GLY A 224 21.05 31.08 3.11
C GLY A 224 19.56 30.81 2.88
N ALA A 225 18.71 31.68 3.45
CA ALA A 225 17.26 31.52 3.38
C ALA A 225 16.72 31.89 1.99
N TRP A 226 15.73 31.13 1.56
CA TRP A 226 14.95 31.42 0.36
C TRP A 226 13.60 32.04 0.75
N ASN A 227 12.71 32.23 -0.22
CA ASN A 227 11.43 32.92 0.00
C ASN A 227 10.70 32.40 1.25
N CYS A 228 10.58 33.27 2.27
CA CYS A 228 10.02 32.91 3.57
C CYS A 228 8.56 32.41 3.53
N MET A 229 7.83 32.69 2.44
CA MET A 229 6.46 32.18 2.26
C MET A 229 6.42 30.67 1.96
N ILE A 230 7.55 30.07 1.57
CA ILE A 230 7.63 28.65 1.26
C ILE A 230 8.51 28.00 2.34
N GLU A 231 7.97 27.01 3.07
CA GLU A 231 8.71 26.21 4.04
C GLU A 231 9.61 27.04 4.98
N ASN A 232 9.11 28.19 5.46
CA ASN A 232 9.86 29.13 6.30
C ASN A 232 11.24 29.52 5.70
N GLY A 233 11.34 29.64 4.37
CA GLY A 233 12.59 29.92 3.67
C GLY A 233 13.69 28.89 3.93
N GLY A 234 13.33 27.67 4.32
CA GLY A 234 14.24 26.60 4.73
C GLY A 234 14.94 26.85 6.07
N CYS A 235 14.49 27.83 6.85
CA CYS A 235 15.08 28.15 8.14
C CYS A 235 14.59 27.17 9.21
N SER A 236 15.53 26.67 10.01
CA SER A 236 15.24 25.83 11.19
C SER A 236 14.49 26.56 12.31
N PHE A 237 14.50 27.91 12.33
CA PHE A 237 13.77 28.72 13.33
C PHE A 237 12.90 29.80 12.69
N ILE A 238 13.43 30.99 12.38
CA ILE A 238 12.66 32.10 11.81
C ILE A 238 13.31 32.61 10.51
N CYS A 239 12.49 32.86 9.48
CA CYS A 239 12.88 33.54 8.25
C CYS A 239 12.35 34.97 8.19
N ASN A 240 13.24 35.93 7.95
CA ASN A 240 12.91 37.34 7.78
C ASN A 240 13.04 37.79 6.31
N GLY A 241 11.99 38.44 5.78
CA GLY A 241 11.87 38.83 4.36
C GLY A 241 12.09 40.32 4.05
N ASP A 242 12.50 41.14 5.02
CA ASP A 242 12.39 42.61 4.94
C ASP A 242 13.38 43.32 3.99
N THR A 243 14.35 42.62 3.40
CA THR A 243 15.45 43.26 2.63
C THR A 243 15.57 42.83 1.17
N GLY A 244 14.53 42.23 0.58
CA GLY A 244 14.56 41.72 -0.81
C GLY A 244 15.42 40.47 -1.00
N VAL A 245 16.08 40.01 0.07
CA VAL A 245 16.73 38.70 0.22
C VAL A 245 16.29 38.18 1.58
N SER A 246 15.81 36.93 1.61
CA SER A 246 15.40 36.26 2.83
C SER A 246 16.61 35.87 3.68
N LYS A 247 16.48 35.93 5.02
CA LYS A 247 17.55 35.55 5.95
C LYS A 247 17.00 34.77 7.15
N CYS A 248 17.73 33.74 7.57
CA CYS A 248 17.43 32.98 8.77
C CYS A 248 17.99 33.66 10.03
N GLU A 249 17.21 33.61 11.10
CA GLU A 249 17.59 34.03 12.45
C GLU A 249 17.34 32.90 13.44
N CYS A 250 18.21 32.80 14.43
CA CYS A 250 18.14 31.78 15.47
C CYS A 250 17.60 32.38 16.78
N SER A 251 17.05 31.51 17.63
CA SER A 251 16.66 31.86 18.99
C SER A 251 17.88 32.32 19.81
N GLN A 252 17.62 32.96 20.96
CA GLN A 252 18.68 33.34 21.88
C GLN A 252 19.45 32.08 22.33
N ASN A 253 20.78 32.11 22.22
CA ASN A 253 21.73 31.02 22.54
C ASN A 253 21.99 29.97 21.45
N MET A 254 21.53 30.16 20.23
CA MET A 254 21.87 29.32 19.07
C MET A 254 22.60 30.14 18.00
N ILE A 255 23.47 29.50 17.21
CA ILE A 255 24.19 30.15 16.10
C ILE A 255 23.74 29.58 14.76
N LEU A 256 23.71 30.42 13.72
CA LEU A 256 23.44 29.97 12.37
C LEU A 256 24.66 29.20 11.85
N SER A 257 24.42 27.96 11.43
CA SER A 257 25.38 27.07 10.81
C SER A 257 25.91 27.64 9.49
N ASP A 258 27.00 27.04 8.99
CA ASP A 258 27.66 27.44 7.74
C ASP A 258 26.76 27.28 6.49
N ASP A 259 25.67 26.50 6.60
CA ASP A 259 24.64 26.37 5.56
C ASP A 259 23.73 27.61 5.43
N GLY A 260 23.77 28.51 6.41
CA GLY A 260 22.94 29.71 6.47
C GLY A 260 21.46 29.44 6.76
N ARG A 261 21.09 28.24 7.25
CA ARG A 261 19.71 27.78 7.47
C ARG A 261 19.49 27.08 8.82
N SER A 262 20.46 26.29 9.26
CA SER A 262 20.35 25.46 10.47
C SER A 262 20.85 26.21 11.70
N CYS A 263 20.06 26.23 12.77
CA CYS A 263 20.45 26.76 14.06
C CYS A 263 21.07 25.63 14.86
N ILE A 264 22.37 25.75 15.11
CA ILE A 264 23.12 24.79 15.90
C ILE A 264 23.53 25.42 17.23
N PRO A 265 23.68 24.61 18.30
CA PRO A 265 24.25 25.11 19.53
C PRO A 265 25.64 25.71 19.28
N PRO A 266 26.01 26.82 19.93
CA PRO A 266 27.37 27.30 19.87
C PRO A 266 28.31 26.20 20.38
N PRO A 267 29.48 25.98 19.74
CA PRO A 267 30.39 24.86 20.01
C PRO A 267 31.02 24.84 21.42
N SER A 268 30.56 25.70 22.33
CA SER A 268 31.04 25.84 23.70
C SER A 268 29.89 26.33 24.60
N SER A 269 29.14 25.42 25.21
CA SER A 269 28.14 25.66 26.26
C SER A 269 28.77 26.08 27.61
N LEU A 270 29.83 26.90 27.57
CA LEU A 270 30.49 27.50 28.72
C LEU A 270 30.35 29.03 28.63
N GLN A 271 29.48 29.62 29.45
CA GLN A 271 29.38 31.07 29.57
C GLN A 271 30.37 31.55 30.65
N CYS A 272 31.50 32.10 30.24
CA CYS A 272 32.42 32.76 31.17
C CYS A 272 32.04 34.23 31.32
N ILE A 273 31.53 34.62 32.48
CA ILE A 273 31.15 36.00 32.78
C ILE A 273 32.41 36.76 33.26
N PRO A 274 32.83 37.87 32.62
CA PRO A 274 33.94 38.67 33.12
C PRO A 274 33.44 39.57 34.26
N ASP A 275 33.45 39.07 35.50
CA ASP A 275 33.29 39.92 36.69
C ASP A 275 34.61 40.10 37.45
N GLN A 276 34.84 41.33 37.90
CA GLN A 276 36.11 41.96 38.32
C GLN A 276 36.72 41.41 39.63
N SER A 277 36.47 40.16 40.02
CA SER A 277 37.25 39.56 41.13
C SER A 277 37.45 38.04 41.17
N THR A 278 36.78 37.21 40.36
CA THR A 278 36.95 35.73 40.50
C THR A 278 36.92 34.87 39.23
N GLY A 279 36.60 35.39 38.04
CA GLY A 279 36.77 34.64 36.77
C GLY A 279 36.08 33.26 36.72
N THR A 280 34.84 33.17 37.19
CA THR A 280 34.05 31.93 37.20
C THR A 280 33.31 31.73 35.88
N CYS A 281 33.50 30.56 35.27
CA CYS A 281 32.69 30.10 34.15
C CYS A 281 31.47 29.35 34.67
N VAL A 282 30.30 29.63 34.09
CA VAL A 282 29.04 29.00 34.43
C VAL A 282 28.52 28.22 33.22
N CYS A 283 27.93 27.06 33.48
CA CYS A 283 27.24 26.29 32.46
C CYS A 283 25.89 26.93 32.13
N ALA A 284 25.41 26.71 30.91
CA ALA A 284 24.04 27.08 30.53
C ALA A 284 23.02 26.33 31.40
N GLU A 285 21.79 26.85 31.48
CA GLU A 285 20.67 26.19 32.15
C GLU A 285 20.44 24.80 31.53
N GLY A 286 20.16 23.78 32.36
CA GLY A 286 20.13 22.37 31.95
C GLY A 286 21.49 21.66 31.95
N PHE A 287 22.59 22.35 32.30
CA PHE A 287 23.93 21.74 32.35
C PHE A 287 24.64 21.97 33.68
N SER A 288 25.47 21.00 34.08
CA SER A 288 26.31 21.05 35.28
C SER A 288 27.80 21.02 34.91
N PRO A 289 28.70 21.62 35.71
CA PRO A 289 30.14 21.49 35.47
C PRO A 289 30.57 20.03 35.55
N ALA A 290 31.25 19.54 34.52
CA ALA A 290 31.88 18.23 34.54
C ALA A 290 33.07 18.22 35.53
N GLU A 291 33.56 17.01 35.86
CA GLU A 291 34.63 16.80 36.84
C GLU A 291 35.95 17.55 36.48
N ASP A 292 36.15 17.86 35.20
CA ASP A 292 37.30 18.61 34.70
C ASP A 292 37.22 20.14 34.96
N GLY A 293 36.06 20.64 35.41
CA GLY A 293 35.78 22.05 35.68
C GLY A 293 35.89 22.98 34.47
N ARG A 294 35.91 22.41 33.25
CA ARG A 294 36.12 23.13 31.98
C ARG A 294 35.08 22.80 30.93
N THR A 295 34.39 21.69 31.08
CA THR A 295 33.27 21.28 30.24
C THR A 295 31.98 21.26 31.04
N CYS A 296 30.87 21.38 30.34
CA CYS A 296 29.54 21.26 30.90
C CYS A 296 28.97 19.93 30.45
N GLN A 297 28.43 19.16 31.38
CA GLN A 297 27.71 17.93 31.12
C GLN A 297 26.22 18.20 31.29
N ASP A 298 25.43 17.56 30.46
CA ASP A 298 23.97 17.60 30.53
C ASP A 298 23.48 17.13 31.90
N ILE A 299 22.44 17.79 32.41
CA ILE A 299 21.73 17.35 33.61
C ILE A 299 20.63 16.40 33.15
N ASP A 300 20.72 15.14 33.56
CA ASP A 300 19.62 14.20 33.35
C ASP A 300 18.46 14.53 34.31
N ASP A 301 17.57 15.42 33.87
CA ASP A 301 16.43 15.88 34.64
C ASP A 301 15.48 14.72 34.98
N CYS A 302 15.38 13.72 34.11
CA CYS A 302 14.55 12.52 34.32
C CYS A 302 15.09 11.65 35.46
N ALA A 303 16.42 11.55 35.59
CA ALA A 303 17.06 10.85 36.70
C ALA A 303 17.12 11.69 37.98
N LEU A 304 17.22 13.02 37.83
CA LEU A 304 17.40 13.95 38.94
C LEU A 304 16.09 14.27 39.67
N ILE A 305 14.98 14.41 38.93
CA ILE A 305 13.67 14.79 39.45
C ILE A 305 12.67 13.67 39.13
N PRO A 306 12.42 12.77 40.11
CA PRO A 306 11.36 11.78 39.98
C PRO A 306 10.01 12.47 39.78
N ASP A 307 9.17 11.89 38.91
CA ASP A 307 7.82 12.39 38.60
C ASP A 307 7.78 13.80 37.94
N ILE A 308 8.87 14.22 37.29
CA ILE A 308 8.90 15.46 36.51
C ILE A 308 7.94 15.45 35.32
N CYS A 309 7.64 14.25 34.81
CA CYS A 309 6.63 13.97 33.81
C CYS A 309 5.56 13.05 34.38
N GLU A 310 4.32 13.19 33.92
CA GLU A 310 3.20 12.37 34.39
C GLU A 310 3.34 10.89 34.01
N GLN A 311 3.82 10.60 32.79
CA GLN A 311 3.92 9.23 32.26
C GLN A 311 5.34 8.85 31.86
N SER A 312 5.89 9.46 30.80
CA SER A 312 7.23 9.15 30.30
C SER A 312 8.10 10.40 30.22
N CYS A 313 9.35 10.28 30.66
CA CYS A 313 10.36 11.33 30.58
C CYS A 313 11.51 10.87 29.69
N ILE A 314 11.85 11.69 28.70
CA ILE A 314 12.97 11.46 27.81
C ILE A 314 13.97 12.59 28.05
N ASN A 315 15.17 12.24 28.54
CA ASN A 315 16.23 13.22 28.72
C ASN A 315 16.76 13.68 27.36
N THR A 316 16.92 14.98 27.19
CA THR A 316 17.42 15.62 25.96
C THR A 316 18.58 16.53 26.31
N GLU A 317 19.44 16.86 25.36
CA GLU A 317 20.59 17.71 25.68
C GLU A 317 20.14 19.13 26.09
N GLY A 318 20.32 19.48 27.37
CA GLY A 318 19.97 20.75 27.99
C GLY A 318 18.54 20.87 28.51
N SER A 319 17.73 19.80 28.46
CA SER A 319 16.33 19.79 28.90
C SER A 319 15.78 18.35 28.98
N PHE A 320 14.50 18.19 29.23
CA PHE A 320 13.77 16.93 29.06
C PHE A 320 12.49 17.15 28.26
N ILE A 321 11.94 16.06 27.71
CA ILE A 321 10.63 16.03 27.07
C ILE A 321 9.75 15.03 27.79
N CYS A 322 8.54 15.44 28.12
CA CYS A 322 7.50 14.53 28.61
C CYS A 322 6.72 13.96 27.43
N THR A 323 6.47 12.66 27.44
CA THR A 323 5.62 11.99 26.45
C THR A 323 4.53 11.19 27.16
N CYS A 324 3.41 11.00 26.47
CA CYS A 324 2.34 10.13 26.92
C CYS A 324 2.55 8.70 26.40
N PHE A 325 1.99 7.72 27.09
CA PHE A 325 1.93 6.33 26.66
C PHE A 325 0.97 6.20 25.46
N ASP A 326 1.09 5.09 24.74
CA ASP A 326 0.15 4.76 23.67
C ASP A 326 -1.30 4.76 24.19
N GLY A 327 -2.23 5.36 23.43
CA GLY A 327 -3.63 5.55 23.83
C GLY A 327 -3.91 6.84 24.62
N TYR A 328 -2.90 7.69 24.83
CA TYR A 328 -3.05 8.98 25.50
C TYR A 328 -2.57 10.14 24.62
N GLU A 329 -3.20 11.30 24.77
CA GLU A 329 -2.80 12.56 24.13
C GLU A 329 -2.41 13.62 25.15
N MET A 330 -1.48 14.50 24.76
CA MET A 330 -1.01 15.57 25.62
C MET A 330 -1.92 16.79 25.50
N ILE A 331 -2.72 17.04 26.53
CA ILE A 331 -3.63 18.20 26.64
C ILE A 331 -3.19 19.03 27.84
N ASP A 332 -2.84 20.30 27.60
CA ASP A 332 -2.42 21.25 28.64
C ASP A 332 -1.29 20.76 29.58
N GLY A 333 -0.41 19.89 29.06
CA GLY A 333 0.72 19.32 29.81
C GLY A 333 0.37 18.11 30.67
N GLN A 334 -0.85 17.58 30.54
CA GLN A 334 -1.30 16.32 31.14
C GLN A 334 -1.58 15.28 30.05
N CYS A 335 -1.41 14.02 30.40
CA CYS A 335 -1.71 12.91 29.51
C CYS A 335 -3.15 12.48 29.72
N GLU A 336 -4.04 12.91 28.82
CA GLU A 336 -5.44 12.54 28.82
C GLU A 336 -5.66 11.31 27.93
N ASP A 337 -6.58 10.46 28.34
CA ASP A 337 -6.95 9.26 27.61
C ASP A 337 -7.67 9.62 26.30
N ILE A 338 -7.24 9.01 25.19
CA ILE A 338 -7.91 9.20 23.90
C ILE A 338 -9.16 8.33 23.91
N ASN A 339 -10.34 8.94 23.92
CA ASN A 339 -11.57 8.16 23.79
C ASN A 339 -11.78 7.71 22.34
N GLU A 340 -11.32 6.50 22.00
CA GLU A 340 -11.45 6.01 20.63
C GLU A 340 -12.91 5.78 20.22
N CYS A 341 -13.83 5.63 21.17
CA CYS A 341 -15.26 5.46 20.89
C CYS A 341 -15.95 6.77 20.43
N ASP A 342 -15.34 7.94 20.67
CA ASP A 342 -15.89 9.24 20.25
C ASP A 342 -15.43 9.66 18.84
N ILE A 343 -14.57 8.86 18.20
CA ILE A 343 -14.06 9.11 16.85
C ILE A 343 -15.16 8.77 15.82
N PRO A 344 -15.43 9.63 14.81
CA PRO A 344 -16.56 9.47 13.88
C PRO A 344 -16.46 8.31 12.87
N THR A 345 -15.52 7.39 13.05
CA THR A 345 -15.36 6.18 12.23
C THR A 345 -15.88 4.96 13.00
N THR A 346 -16.55 4.02 12.31
CA THR A 346 -16.98 2.74 12.93
C THR A 346 -15.76 1.89 13.29
N ILE A 347 -15.26 2.07 14.51
CA ILE A 347 -14.10 1.37 15.08
C ILE A 347 -14.47 -0.04 15.53
N CYS A 348 -15.69 -0.25 16.02
CA CYS A 348 -16.25 -1.53 16.42
C CYS A 348 -17.43 -1.92 15.52
N GLU A 349 -17.67 -3.21 15.36
CA GLU A 349 -18.84 -3.74 14.61
C GLU A 349 -20.17 -3.49 15.34
N TYR A 350 -20.16 -3.46 16.68
CA TYR A 350 -21.36 -3.27 17.50
C TYR A 350 -21.22 -2.08 18.47
N ASP A 351 -20.82 -2.31 19.72
CA ASP A 351 -20.61 -1.25 20.71
C ASP A 351 -19.12 -1.10 21.04
N CYS A 352 -18.75 0.06 21.57
CA CYS A 352 -17.40 0.42 21.98
C CYS A 352 -17.40 0.87 23.44
N GLU A 353 -16.51 0.31 24.25
CA GLU A 353 -16.26 0.71 25.63
C GLU A 353 -14.83 1.22 25.76
N ASN A 354 -14.71 2.50 26.10
CA ASN A 354 -13.43 3.16 26.32
C ASN A 354 -12.85 2.85 27.70
N PHE A 355 -11.53 2.72 27.81
CA PHE A 355 -10.81 2.61 29.07
C PHE A 355 -9.44 3.29 28.98
N PRO A 356 -8.80 3.65 30.11
CA PRO A 356 -7.51 4.34 30.06
C PRO A 356 -6.42 3.56 29.28
N GLY A 357 -5.97 4.11 28.16
CA GLY A 357 -4.98 3.55 27.24
C GLY A 357 -5.55 2.70 26.10
N GLY A 358 -6.88 2.70 25.89
CA GLY A 358 -7.49 2.03 24.73
C GLY A 358 -8.99 1.75 24.85
N TYR A 359 -9.49 0.84 24.02
CA TYR A 359 -10.92 0.50 23.99
C TYR A 359 -11.15 -0.99 23.78
N ASN A 360 -12.33 -1.46 24.18
CA ASN A 360 -12.83 -2.78 23.87
C ASN A 360 -14.10 -2.67 23.04
N CYS A 361 -14.22 -3.51 22.01
CA CYS A 361 -15.48 -3.70 21.33
C CYS A 361 -16.35 -4.68 22.12
N VAL A 362 -17.62 -4.33 22.29
CA VAL A 362 -18.60 -5.16 22.99
C VAL A 362 -19.64 -5.64 21.98
N CYS A 363 -19.87 -6.95 21.98
CA CYS A 363 -20.83 -7.58 21.10
C CYS A 363 -22.19 -7.72 21.80
N GLY A 364 -23.27 -7.67 21.00
CA GLY A 364 -24.63 -7.90 21.50
C GLY A 364 -24.85 -9.33 22.01
N GLU A 365 -26.00 -9.57 22.65
CA GLU A 365 -26.34 -10.88 23.23
C GLU A 365 -26.20 -12.04 22.21
N GLY A 366 -25.49 -13.10 22.61
CA GLY A 366 -25.23 -14.26 21.75
C GLY A 366 -24.00 -14.11 20.85
N TYR A 367 -23.23 -13.04 20.98
CA TYR A 367 -22.00 -12.79 20.22
C TYR A 367 -20.81 -12.56 21.16
N ILE A 368 -19.63 -12.94 20.70
CA ILE A 368 -18.34 -12.72 21.36
C ILE A 368 -17.38 -12.06 20.39
N VAL A 369 -16.40 -11.35 20.93
CA VAL A 369 -15.36 -10.71 20.12
C VAL A 369 -14.53 -11.77 19.37
N ASP A 370 -14.28 -11.56 18.09
CA ASP A 370 -13.42 -12.44 17.29
C ASP A 370 -11.98 -12.39 17.81
N GLU A 371 -11.40 -13.57 18.08
CA GLU A 371 -10.04 -13.69 18.65
C GLU A 371 -8.93 -13.13 17.75
N LYS A 372 -9.15 -13.07 16.43
CA LYS A 372 -8.20 -12.59 15.43
C LYS A 372 -8.46 -11.14 15.02
N ASN A 373 -9.70 -10.68 15.12
CA ASN A 373 -10.09 -9.32 14.85
C ASN A 373 -10.97 -8.79 15.99
N PRO A 374 -10.38 -8.15 17.00
CA PRO A 374 -11.11 -7.70 18.18
C PRO A 374 -12.14 -6.60 17.91
N LYS A 375 -12.23 -6.12 16.67
CA LYS A 375 -13.25 -5.16 16.20
C LYS A 375 -14.53 -5.84 15.68
N LYS A 376 -14.51 -7.17 15.51
CA LYS A 376 -15.60 -7.95 14.94
C LYS A 376 -16.26 -8.85 15.98
N CYS A 377 -17.53 -9.17 15.73
CA CYS A 377 -18.37 -9.98 16.60
C CYS A 377 -18.74 -11.30 15.92
N ASN A 378 -18.31 -12.42 16.52
CA ASN A 378 -18.68 -13.76 16.11
C ASN A 378 -19.78 -14.30 17.01
N GLN A 379 -20.78 -14.97 16.42
CA GLN A 379 -21.85 -15.57 17.19
C GLN A 379 -21.32 -16.74 18.03
N PHE A 380 -21.65 -16.76 19.32
CA PHE A 380 -21.32 -17.84 20.23
C PHE A 380 -22.50 -18.80 20.37
N CYS A 381 -22.32 -20.01 19.86
CA CYS A 381 -23.29 -21.09 19.90
C CYS A 381 -22.84 -22.17 20.90
N ASN A 382 -23.50 -22.28 22.05
CA ASN A 382 -23.23 -23.36 23.04
C ASN A 382 -24.38 -24.37 23.17
N SER A 383 -25.36 -24.30 22.27
CA SER A 383 -26.57 -25.10 22.25
C SER A 383 -26.77 -25.78 20.90
N THR A 384 -27.61 -26.82 20.87
CA THR A 384 -27.95 -27.58 19.66
C THR A 384 -28.83 -26.81 18.66
N ILE A 385 -29.26 -25.59 19.03
CA ILE A 385 -30.05 -24.67 18.20
C ILE A 385 -29.39 -23.29 18.28
N CYS A 386 -29.29 -22.61 17.15
CA CYS A 386 -28.74 -21.27 16.99
C CYS A 386 -29.61 -20.38 16.09
N PRO A 387 -29.61 -19.05 16.26
CA PRO A 387 -30.26 -18.14 15.31
C PRO A 387 -29.55 -18.12 13.95
N ALA A 388 -30.30 -18.03 12.85
CA ALA A 388 -29.73 -17.88 11.50
C ALA A 388 -29.40 -16.41 11.17
N PHE A 389 -28.34 -16.18 10.38
CA PHE A 389 -28.01 -14.86 9.83
C PHE A 389 -28.82 -14.59 8.56
N CYS A 390 -29.85 -13.77 8.66
CA CYS A 390 -30.69 -13.38 7.51
C CYS A 390 -30.42 -11.92 7.13
N ASN A 391 -30.31 -11.63 5.84
CA ASN A 391 -30.17 -10.25 5.37
C ASN A 391 -31.55 -9.55 5.44
N ASP A 392 -31.62 -8.38 6.09
CA ASP A 392 -32.86 -7.60 6.25
C ASP A 392 -33.56 -7.26 4.93
N ASN A 393 -32.84 -7.29 3.81
CA ASN A 393 -33.40 -7.04 2.47
C ASN A 393 -33.89 -8.31 1.74
N PHE A 394 -33.53 -9.51 2.21
CA PHE A 394 -33.83 -10.79 1.56
C PHE A 394 -34.13 -11.88 2.60
N VAL A 395 -35.42 -12.01 2.92
CA VAL A 395 -35.99 -12.91 3.95
C VAL A 395 -35.67 -14.40 3.70
N ASP A 396 -35.36 -14.80 2.46
CA ASP A 396 -35.08 -16.20 2.09
C ASP A 396 -33.58 -16.53 1.98
N GLN A 397 -32.68 -15.60 2.34
CA GLN A 397 -31.23 -15.82 2.35
C GLN A 397 -30.69 -15.78 3.77
N CYS A 398 -30.83 -16.91 4.45
CA CYS A 398 -30.29 -17.10 5.79
C CYS A 398 -29.10 -18.07 5.78
N ASN A 399 -28.02 -17.68 6.45
CA ASN A 399 -26.82 -18.49 6.61
C ASN A 399 -26.71 -18.99 8.05
N CYS A 400 -26.20 -20.21 8.22
CA CYS A 400 -25.92 -20.78 9.54
C CYS A 400 -24.41 -20.76 9.85
N PRO A 401 -24.03 -20.68 11.13
CA PRO A 401 -22.65 -20.91 11.57
C PRO A 401 -22.13 -22.28 11.12
N GLU A 402 -20.81 -22.44 10.99
CA GLU A 402 -20.20 -23.74 10.68
C GLU A 402 -20.58 -24.79 11.74
N GLY A 403 -20.87 -26.02 11.32
CA GLY A 403 -21.40 -27.08 12.19
C GLY A 403 -22.92 -27.06 12.39
N TYR A 404 -23.62 -26.07 11.80
CA TYR A 404 -25.08 -25.96 11.88
C TYR A 404 -25.73 -25.93 10.49
N VAL A 405 -26.96 -26.44 10.40
CA VAL A 405 -27.78 -26.45 9.18
C VAL A 405 -29.11 -25.72 9.42
N LEU A 406 -29.60 -24.99 8.43
CA LEU A 406 -30.87 -24.27 8.54
C LEU A 406 -32.01 -25.27 8.74
N ASP A 407 -32.76 -25.08 9.81
CA ASP A 407 -33.96 -25.87 10.08
C ASP A 407 -35.07 -25.43 9.13
N THR A 408 -35.55 -26.37 8.32
CA THR A 408 -36.55 -26.13 7.27
C THR A 408 -37.96 -26.52 7.70
N ASP A 409 -38.16 -26.92 8.96
CA ASP A 409 -39.48 -27.29 9.46
C ASP A 409 -40.42 -26.07 9.48
N GLU A 410 -41.65 -26.26 8.97
CA GLU A 410 -42.60 -25.21 8.54
C GLU A 410 -43.09 -24.25 9.64
N GLU A 411 -42.62 -24.38 10.88
CA GLU A 411 -42.98 -23.51 12.01
C GLU A 411 -41.79 -22.77 12.64
N SER A 412 -40.55 -22.96 12.16
CA SER A 412 -39.32 -22.38 12.72
C SER A 412 -38.40 -21.77 11.67
N THR A 413 -38.94 -20.88 10.83
CA THR A 413 -38.12 -20.10 9.90
C THR A 413 -37.11 -19.27 10.70
N TYR A 414 -35.81 -19.39 10.37
CA TYR A 414 -34.65 -18.67 10.93
C TYR A 414 -33.94 -19.31 12.13
N LEU A 415 -34.09 -20.61 12.35
CA LEU A 415 -33.25 -21.35 13.30
C LEU A 415 -32.30 -22.29 12.57
N CYS A 416 -31.10 -22.42 13.11
CA CYS A 416 -30.05 -23.33 12.68
C CYS A 416 -29.94 -24.44 13.71
N ARG A 417 -29.96 -25.69 13.25
CA ARG A 417 -29.79 -26.88 14.09
C ARG A 417 -28.38 -27.43 13.95
N ASP A 418 -27.83 -27.88 15.07
CA ASP A 418 -26.56 -28.60 15.13
C ASP A 418 -26.56 -29.84 14.23
N ILE A 419 -25.49 -30.01 13.45
CA ILE A 419 -25.31 -31.17 12.58
C ILE A 419 -24.77 -32.30 13.46
N ASP A 420 -25.49 -33.42 13.57
CA ASP A 420 -24.95 -34.59 14.25
C ASP A 420 -23.96 -35.33 13.34
N GLU A 421 -22.67 -35.05 13.52
CA GLU A 421 -21.62 -35.68 12.70
C GLU A 421 -21.41 -37.17 13.06
N CYS A 422 -21.87 -37.62 14.22
CA CYS A 422 -21.80 -39.03 14.60
C CYS A 422 -22.77 -39.88 13.78
N GLU A 423 -23.96 -39.36 13.46
CA GLU A 423 -24.91 -40.03 12.57
C GLU A 423 -24.39 -40.09 11.12
N SER A 424 -23.56 -39.13 10.74
CA SER A 424 -22.96 -39.01 9.40
C SER A 424 -21.71 -39.89 9.19
N ARG A 425 -21.34 -40.71 10.18
CA ARG A 425 -20.21 -41.68 10.15
C ARG A 425 -18.83 -41.04 9.93
N PHE A 426 -18.61 -39.84 10.46
CA PHE A 426 -17.30 -39.18 10.41
C PHE A 426 -16.25 -39.81 11.36
N CYS A 427 -16.69 -40.48 12.42
CA CYS A 427 -15.85 -41.38 13.23
C CYS A 427 -16.07 -42.83 12.81
N LYS A 428 -14.98 -43.62 12.75
CA LYS A 428 -15.06 -45.05 12.40
C LYS A 428 -15.48 -45.93 13.58
N ASP A 429 -15.12 -45.52 14.80
CA ASP A 429 -15.39 -46.28 16.03
C ASP A 429 -16.31 -45.50 16.99
N LEU A 430 -15.80 -44.82 18.04
CA LEU A 430 -16.64 -44.08 18.98
C LEU A 430 -16.67 -42.58 18.66
N CYS A 431 -17.84 -41.97 18.85
CA CYS A 431 -18.13 -40.58 18.55
C CYS A 431 -18.98 -39.94 19.65
N HIS A 432 -18.74 -38.66 19.92
CA HIS A 432 -19.60 -37.83 20.75
C HIS A 432 -19.90 -36.54 19.99
N ASN A 433 -21.18 -36.30 19.71
CA ASN A 433 -21.66 -35.08 19.10
C ASN A 433 -21.63 -33.92 20.09
N LEU A 434 -21.11 -32.77 19.69
CA LEU A 434 -21.06 -31.55 20.50
C LEU A 434 -21.74 -30.41 19.70
N PRO A 435 -22.19 -29.33 20.35
CA PRO A 435 -22.71 -28.18 19.62
C PRO A 435 -21.65 -27.56 18.68
N GLY A 436 -21.92 -27.61 17.38
CA GLY A 436 -21.10 -27.07 16.29
C GLY A 436 -19.90 -27.92 15.89
N ASN A 437 -19.68 -29.09 16.51
CA ASN A 437 -18.55 -29.97 16.21
C ASN A 437 -18.73 -31.37 16.85
N TYR A 438 -17.80 -32.28 16.63
CA TYR A 438 -17.81 -33.61 17.23
C TYR A 438 -16.42 -34.03 17.69
N ILE A 439 -16.36 -35.02 18.57
CA ILE A 439 -15.11 -35.65 18.96
C ILE A 439 -15.19 -37.16 18.77
N CYS A 440 -14.22 -37.70 18.03
CA CYS A 440 -13.96 -39.13 18.00
C CYS A 440 -13.09 -39.50 19.21
N TYR A 441 -13.36 -40.64 19.83
CA TYR A 441 -12.57 -41.13 20.95
C TYR A 441 -12.41 -42.65 20.90
N CYS A 442 -11.52 -43.18 21.72
CA CYS A 442 -11.27 -44.61 21.80
C CYS A 442 -11.50 -45.11 23.23
N PRO A 443 -11.90 -46.38 23.39
CA PRO A 443 -12.01 -47.01 24.70
C PRO A 443 -10.62 -47.18 25.34
N GLU A 444 -10.58 -47.39 26.66
CA GLU A 444 -9.31 -47.51 27.39
C GLU A 444 -8.38 -48.58 26.80
N GLY A 445 -7.11 -48.21 26.61
CA GLY A 445 -6.09 -49.08 26.01
C GLY A 445 -6.02 -49.01 24.47
N PHE A 446 -6.75 -48.09 23.84
CA PHE A 446 -6.70 -47.83 22.40
C PHE A 446 -6.38 -46.36 22.11
N ILE A 447 -5.69 -46.10 20.99
CA ILE A 447 -5.27 -44.77 20.51
C ILE A 447 -6.06 -44.43 19.25
N LEU A 448 -6.49 -43.17 19.15
CA LEU A 448 -7.19 -42.65 17.97
C LEU A 448 -6.18 -42.33 16.86
N GLU A 449 -6.33 -43.00 15.72
CA GLU A 449 -5.51 -42.83 14.54
C GLU A 449 -5.99 -41.64 13.69
N LYS A 450 -5.15 -41.18 12.75
CA LYS A 450 -5.46 -40.06 11.84
C LYS A 450 -6.66 -40.28 10.93
N ASP A 451 -7.10 -41.52 10.78
CA ASP A 451 -8.27 -41.90 9.99
C ASP A 451 -9.52 -42.08 10.87
N ASN A 452 -9.49 -41.58 12.10
CA ASN A 452 -10.53 -41.66 13.12
C ASN A 452 -10.92 -43.10 13.51
N SER A 453 -9.99 -44.06 13.38
CA SER A 453 -10.13 -45.43 13.91
C SER A 453 -9.31 -45.65 15.18
N CYS A 454 -9.65 -46.70 15.94
CA CYS A 454 -9.00 -47.06 17.18
C CYS A 454 -8.05 -48.24 17.01
N SER A 455 -6.79 -48.06 17.39
CA SER A 455 -5.75 -49.10 17.39
C SER A 455 -5.32 -49.45 18.83
N PRO A 456 -4.93 -50.69 19.14
CA PRO A 456 -4.44 -51.04 20.48
C PRO A 456 -3.17 -50.26 20.84
N ALA A 457 -3.13 -49.69 22.04
CA ALA A 457 -1.97 -48.95 22.54
C ALA A 457 -0.81 -49.91 22.86
N GLU A 458 0.11 -50.12 21.91
CA GLU A 458 1.34 -50.87 22.17
C GLU A 458 2.34 -50.02 22.98
N GLY A 459 2.27 -50.16 24.32
CA GLY A 459 3.36 -49.85 25.25
C GLY A 459 3.64 -48.36 25.52
N SER A 460 3.49 -47.97 26.80
CA SER A 460 3.68 -46.62 27.39
C SER A 460 2.61 -45.63 26.92
N GLY A 461 1.71 -45.14 27.77
CA GLY A 461 1.96 -44.36 28.97
C GLY A 461 1.22 -43.03 28.76
N GLU A 462 0.21 -42.79 29.59
CA GLU A 462 -0.70 -41.62 29.66
C GLU A 462 -0.61 -40.56 28.55
N GLY A 463 -1.70 -40.45 27.79
CA GLY A 463 -1.95 -39.31 26.91
C GLY A 463 -3.42 -39.28 26.49
N ILE A 464 -4.28 -38.60 27.27
CA ILE A 464 -5.54 -38.08 26.74
C ILE A 464 -5.16 -36.88 25.88
N THR A 465 -4.93 -37.10 24.59
CA THR A 465 -4.83 -36.02 23.61
C THR A 465 -6.24 -35.61 23.20
N THR A 466 -6.74 -34.53 23.80
CA THR A 466 -7.82 -33.73 23.22
C THR A 466 -7.28 -33.01 21.99
N THR A 467 -7.53 -33.59 20.81
CA THR A 467 -7.29 -32.90 19.54
C THR A 467 -8.58 -32.15 19.18
N THR A 468 -8.57 -30.83 19.31
CA THR A 468 -9.61 -29.98 18.71
C THR A 468 -9.43 -30.04 17.20
N LEU A 469 -10.29 -30.77 16.50
CA LEU A 469 -10.35 -30.80 15.04
C LEU A 469 -11.15 -29.58 14.55
N GLN A 470 -10.66 -28.94 13.48
CA GLN A 470 -11.37 -27.86 12.79
C GLN A 470 -12.61 -28.39 12.06
N PRO A 471 -13.74 -27.64 12.03
CA PRO A 471 -14.95 -28.08 11.36
C PRO A 471 -14.71 -28.25 9.85
N PHE A 472 -15.30 -29.31 9.28
CA PHE A 472 -15.24 -29.58 7.84
C PHE A 472 -16.38 -28.84 7.13
N LYS A 473 -16.07 -28.15 6.04
CA LYS A 473 -17.06 -27.49 5.17
C LYS A 473 -17.78 -28.55 4.32
N PRO A 474 -19.11 -28.70 4.37
CA PRO A 474 -19.79 -29.67 3.53
C PRO A 474 -19.69 -29.26 2.06
N THR A 475 -19.27 -30.20 1.22
CA THR A 475 -19.44 -30.10 -0.24
C THR A 475 -20.92 -30.31 -0.56
N PRO A 476 -21.52 -29.60 -1.55
CA PRO A 476 -22.95 -29.70 -1.81
C PRO A 476 -23.35 -31.14 -2.10
N SER A 477 -24.37 -31.65 -1.41
CA SER A 477 -24.96 -32.96 -1.70
C SER A 477 -25.49 -32.97 -3.12
N GLY A 478 -24.93 -33.84 -3.96
CA GLY A 478 -25.54 -34.24 -5.21
C GLY A 478 -26.91 -34.85 -4.93
N GLY A 479 -27.96 -34.19 -5.40
CA GLY A 479 -29.29 -34.78 -5.51
C GLY A 479 -29.38 -35.58 -6.80
N ASP A 480 -29.39 -36.91 -6.69
CA ASP A 480 -29.85 -37.78 -7.76
C ASP A 480 -31.38 -37.83 -7.75
N HIS A 481 -32.03 -37.26 -8.79
CA HIS A 481 -33.13 -37.96 -9.45
C HIS A 481 -33.48 -37.38 -10.84
N TYR A 482 -33.47 -38.29 -11.81
CA TYR A 482 -34.25 -38.35 -13.05
C TYR A 482 -33.85 -37.50 -14.27
N ILE A 483 -33.09 -38.18 -15.14
CA ILE A 483 -33.13 -38.19 -16.61
C ILE A 483 -34.26 -37.34 -17.24
N GLN A 484 -33.91 -36.16 -17.78
CA GLN A 484 -34.41 -35.74 -19.09
C GLN A 484 -33.41 -34.81 -19.80
N GLN A 485 -33.14 -35.15 -21.06
CA GLN A 485 -32.19 -34.52 -21.99
C GLN A 485 -32.54 -33.07 -22.40
N PRO A 486 -31.61 -32.34 -23.06
CA PRO A 486 -31.59 -30.88 -23.14
C PRO A 486 -32.38 -30.34 -24.34
N ILE A 487 -33.35 -29.45 -24.10
CA ILE A 487 -34.05 -28.72 -25.18
C ILE A 487 -34.04 -27.19 -24.99
N MET A 488 -33.72 -26.67 -23.82
CA MET A 488 -33.90 -25.23 -23.55
C MET A 488 -32.67 -24.35 -23.85
N ALA A 489 -31.45 -24.90 -23.92
CA ALA A 489 -30.24 -24.13 -24.20
C ALA A 489 -29.94 -23.92 -25.70
N PHE A 490 -30.45 -24.81 -26.57
CA PHE A 490 -30.27 -24.66 -28.04
C PHE A 490 -31.15 -23.54 -28.63
N GLY A 491 -32.30 -23.24 -28.02
CA GLY A 491 -33.22 -22.20 -28.51
C GLY A 491 -32.67 -20.78 -28.36
N ILE A 492 -31.98 -20.50 -27.25
CA ILE A 492 -31.46 -19.16 -26.95
C ILE A 492 -30.22 -18.86 -27.81
N CYS A 493 -29.32 -19.83 -28.00
CA CYS A 493 -28.16 -19.66 -28.86
C CYS A 493 -28.54 -19.53 -30.36
N VAL A 494 -29.55 -20.27 -30.84
CA VAL A 494 -30.04 -20.13 -32.22
C VAL A 494 -30.80 -18.82 -32.43
N GLY A 495 -31.53 -18.35 -31.42
CA GLY A 495 -32.19 -17.03 -31.43
C GLY A 495 -31.21 -15.87 -31.51
N ILE A 496 -30.15 -15.90 -30.70
CA ILE A 496 -29.11 -14.86 -30.71
C ILE A 496 -28.32 -14.88 -32.03
N LEU A 497 -27.98 -16.06 -32.56
CA LEU A 497 -27.30 -16.18 -33.86
C LEU A 497 -28.17 -15.66 -35.02
N SER A 498 -29.48 -15.94 -35.00
CA SER A 498 -30.38 -15.48 -36.06
C SER A 498 -30.62 -13.96 -35.99
N ILE A 499 -30.68 -13.36 -34.80
CA ILE A 499 -30.72 -11.90 -34.65
C ILE A 499 -29.42 -11.25 -35.14
N LEU A 500 -28.25 -11.81 -34.82
CA LEU A 500 -26.96 -11.32 -35.30
C LEU A 500 -26.83 -11.40 -36.84
N ILE A 501 -27.30 -12.48 -37.46
CA ILE A 501 -27.29 -12.62 -38.92
C ILE A 501 -28.21 -11.59 -39.59
N VAL A 502 -29.38 -11.31 -39.02
CA VAL A 502 -30.29 -10.26 -39.53
C VAL A 502 -29.65 -8.88 -39.38
N PHE A 503 -29.00 -8.57 -38.26
CA PHE A 503 -28.27 -7.31 -38.08
C PHE A 503 -27.13 -7.14 -39.09
N ILE A 504 -26.33 -8.19 -39.31
CA ILE A 504 -25.25 -8.18 -40.31
C ILE A 504 -25.83 -7.98 -41.72
N ALA A 505 -26.95 -8.64 -42.04
CA ALA A 505 -27.62 -8.47 -43.34
C ALA A 505 -28.17 -7.05 -43.54
N ILE A 506 -28.72 -6.42 -42.49
CA ILE A 506 -29.18 -5.02 -42.52
C ILE A 506 -27.99 -4.08 -42.72
N ILE A 507 -26.89 -4.28 -41.99
CA ILE A 507 -25.66 -3.47 -42.15
C ILE A 507 -25.11 -3.64 -43.56
N CYS A 508 -25.01 -4.86 -44.08
CA CYS A 508 -24.60 -5.10 -45.47
C CYS A 508 -25.55 -4.46 -46.48
N HIS A 509 -26.87 -4.45 -46.23
CA HIS A 509 -27.83 -3.79 -47.11
C HIS A 509 -27.70 -2.26 -47.07
N LEU A 510 -27.46 -1.67 -45.90
CA LEU A 510 -27.23 -0.23 -45.74
C LEU A 510 -25.92 0.21 -46.40
N VAL A 511 -24.85 -0.57 -46.24
CA VAL A 511 -23.57 -0.35 -46.90
C VAL A 511 -23.71 -0.50 -48.43
N ARG A 512 -24.45 -1.51 -48.90
CA ARG A 512 -24.72 -1.70 -50.33
C ARG A 512 -25.59 -0.59 -50.92
N LYS A 513 -26.53 -0.03 -50.15
CA LYS A 513 -27.33 1.15 -50.55
C LYS A 513 -26.46 2.40 -50.64
N HIS A 514 -25.54 2.61 -49.69
CA HIS A 514 -24.59 3.72 -49.72
C HIS A 514 -23.58 3.62 -50.89
N HIS A 515 -23.19 2.40 -51.28
CA HIS A 515 -22.33 2.19 -52.46
C HIS A 515 -23.09 2.20 -53.80
N MET A 516 -24.41 1.99 -53.84
CA MET A 516 -25.20 2.14 -55.07
C MET A 516 -25.53 3.60 -55.40
N ASP A 517 -25.57 4.50 -54.41
CA ASP A 517 -25.81 5.93 -54.65
C ASP A 517 -24.54 6.70 -55.12
N GLN A 518 -23.34 6.09 -55.06
CA GLN A 518 -22.08 6.69 -55.53
C GLN A 518 -21.57 6.12 -56.88
N ALA A 519 -22.25 5.13 -57.46
CA ALA A 519 -21.80 4.44 -58.68
C ALA A 519 -22.43 4.97 -59.99
N THR A 520 -22.90 6.22 -60.01
CA THR A 520 -23.23 6.94 -61.24
C THR A 520 -22.62 8.35 -61.24
N LEU A 521 -21.31 8.43 -61.45
CA LEU A 521 -20.70 9.52 -62.21
C LEU A 521 -19.37 9.03 -62.81
N ASP A 522 -19.48 8.51 -64.03
CA ASP A 522 -18.39 8.10 -64.90
C ASP A 522 -17.69 9.34 -65.50
N CYS A 523 -16.37 9.30 -65.61
CA CYS A 523 -15.63 9.79 -66.78
C CYS A 523 -14.12 9.47 -66.66
N LYS A 524 -13.69 8.40 -67.33
CA LYS A 524 -12.34 8.28 -67.92
C LYS A 524 -12.06 9.46 -68.86
N ASN A 525 -10.95 10.19 -68.68
CA ASN A 525 -9.72 10.07 -69.49
C ASN A 525 -8.67 11.14 -69.09
N PRO A 526 -7.36 10.84 -69.19
CA PRO A 526 -6.27 11.75 -68.82
C PRO A 526 -5.71 12.46 -70.05
N GLU A 527 -5.53 13.79 -70.00
CA GLU A 527 -4.45 14.47 -70.73
C GLU A 527 -4.37 15.97 -70.36
N LYS A 528 -3.12 16.43 -70.19
CA LYS A 528 -2.60 17.81 -70.10
C LYS A 528 -2.41 18.43 -68.71
N GLY A 529 -1.13 18.66 -68.38
CA GLY A 529 -0.67 19.99 -67.96
C GLY A 529 -0.25 20.15 -66.50
N VAL A 530 1.01 19.84 -66.19
CA VAL A 530 1.79 20.56 -65.17
C VAL A 530 1.96 22.00 -65.70
N VAL A 531 1.71 23.07 -64.94
CA VAL A 531 2.73 23.90 -64.26
C VAL A 531 2.05 25.15 -63.62
N LEU A 532 2.36 25.39 -62.33
CA LEU A 532 2.44 26.65 -61.51
C LEU A 532 1.25 27.66 -61.57
N GLN A 533 0.81 28.34 -60.51
CA GLN A 533 1.55 29.08 -59.49
C GLN A 533 0.60 29.57 -58.37
N GLN A 534 1.20 29.86 -57.20
CA GLN A 534 0.74 30.60 -56.02
C GLN A 534 -0.46 31.57 -56.15
N VAL A 535 -1.19 31.81 -55.04
CA VAL A 535 -1.16 33.08 -54.26
C VAL A 535 -2.27 33.15 -53.17
N LYS A 536 -1.81 33.53 -51.97
CA LYS A 536 -2.40 34.31 -50.86
C LYS A 536 -3.90 34.22 -50.51
N THR A 537 -4.12 33.88 -49.26
CA THR A 537 -5.10 34.48 -48.34
C THR A 537 -4.85 35.97 -48.09
N THR A 538 -5.88 36.80 -48.26
CA THR A 538 -6.20 37.98 -47.41
C THR A 538 -7.53 38.58 -47.85
N SER A 539 -8.44 38.84 -46.91
CA SER A 539 -8.70 40.24 -46.53
C SER A 539 -9.65 40.34 -45.34
N SER A 540 -9.12 40.93 -44.28
CA SER A 540 -9.78 41.71 -43.25
C SER A 540 -10.48 42.96 -43.83
N VAL A 541 -11.59 43.38 -43.20
CA VAL A 541 -12.15 44.73 -43.34
C VAL A 541 -12.24 45.35 -41.94
N LYS A 542 -11.61 46.51 -41.78
CA LYS A 542 -11.82 47.48 -40.68
C LYS A 542 -12.89 48.48 -41.12
N LEU A 543 -13.78 48.83 -40.19
CA LEU A 543 -14.15 50.21 -39.89
C LEU A 543 -14.47 50.29 -38.40
#